data_AF-A0A841SQE4-F1
#
_entry.id   AF-A0A841SQE4-F1
#
_cell.length_a   1.000
_cell.length_b   1.000
_cell.length_c   1.000
_cell.angle_alpha   90.00
_cell.angle_beta   90.00
_cell.angle_gamma   90.00
#
_symmetry.space_group_name_H-M   'P 1'
#
loop_
_entity.id
_entity.type
_entity.pdbx_description
1 polymer ?
#
loop_
_entity_poly.entity_id
_entity_poly.type
_entity_poly.pdbx_seq_one_letter_code
_entity_poly.pdbx_strand_id
1 'polypeptide(L)'
;MYEWLTEGEPEFRKSGRGPAPGLDRVRLERKSLDSIDFLSASAVFFIAGSAIQEEVMLVNLLIRKPSTRKMVMEEIAPHFEDVKQIYVDGQEESVNLLNLRNRSKELFLRNQSPMMALAKDLYRVKDISMWRHAGRRELKTYTIIPEKLQKANIPDGDELRLLVTEEYLEPKELLAFVPTGWTFADELRNSLFLRYFSAFVPRVYLVVDSNRNEVVLVELTS
;
A
#
# COMPACT_ATOMS: atom_id res chain seq x y z
N MET A 1 1.09 26.85 -5.08
CA MET A 1 1.09 25.44 -5.51
C MET A 1 2.55 25.00 -5.58
N TYR A 2 2.91 23.81 -5.09
CA TYR A 2 4.30 23.35 -5.07
C TYR A 2 4.77 22.95 -6.48
N GLU A 3 6.01 23.26 -6.84
CA GLU A 3 6.54 23.06 -8.20
C GLU A 3 6.65 21.58 -8.63
N TRP A 4 6.54 20.66 -7.68
CA TRP A 4 6.60 19.21 -7.91
C TRP A 4 5.21 18.57 -8.04
N LEU A 5 4.15 19.38 -8.06
CA LEU A 5 2.76 18.91 -8.13
C LEU A 5 1.95 19.62 -9.22
N THR A 6 0.98 18.91 -9.77
CA THR A 6 -0.13 19.48 -10.54
C THR A 6 -1.47 19.10 -9.92
N GLU A 7 -2.35 20.07 -9.70
CA GLU A 7 -3.71 19.80 -9.22
C GLU A 7 -4.61 19.33 -10.36
N GLY A 8 -5.36 18.27 -10.14
CA GLY A 8 -6.29 17.76 -11.15
C GLY A 8 -6.81 16.36 -10.81
N GLU A 9 -8.00 16.06 -11.33
CA GLU A 9 -8.58 14.74 -11.18
C GLU A 9 -7.94 13.75 -12.16
N PRO A 10 -7.47 12.58 -11.68
CA PRO A 10 -6.88 11.56 -12.54
C PRO A 10 -7.85 11.09 -13.63
N GLU A 11 -7.35 10.93 -14.86
CA GLU A 11 -8.16 10.45 -15.98
C GLU A 11 -8.77 9.07 -15.72
N PHE A 12 -8.05 8.18 -15.03
CA PHE A 12 -8.54 6.83 -14.72
C PHE A 12 -9.76 6.84 -13.79
N ARG A 13 -9.96 7.89 -12.97
CA ARG A 13 -11.15 8.03 -12.13
C ARG A 13 -12.37 8.50 -12.93
N LYS A 14 -12.15 9.17 -14.07
CA LYS A 14 -13.22 9.63 -14.98
C LYS A 14 -13.79 8.46 -15.79
N SER A 15 -12.95 7.49 -16.14
CA SER A 15 -13.41 6.19 -16.62
C SER A 15 -13.88 5.37 -15.42
N GLY A 16 -15.15 5.49 -15.03
CA GLY A 16 -15.67 4.79 -13.85
C GLY A 16 -15.21 3.33 -13.77
N ARG A 17 -14.92 2.84 -12.55
CA ARG A 17 -14.68 1.42 -12.33
C ARG A 17 -15.87 0.65 -12.89
N GLY A 18 -15.61 -0.40 -13.67
CA GLY A 18 -16.66 -1.32 -14.08
C GLY A 18 -17.46 -1.80 -12.87
N PRO A 19 -18.70 -2.29 -13.06
CA PRO A 19 -19.49 -2.79 -11.95
C PRO A 19 -18.68 -3.83 -11.17
N ALA A 20 -18.73 -3.74 -9.83
CA ALA A 20 -18.15 -4.78 -8.99
C ALA A 20 -18.67 -6.15 -9.45
N PRO A 21 -17.83 -7.19 -9.47
CA PRO A 21 -18.31 -8.52 -9.82
C PRO A 21 -19.48 -8.90 -8.91
N GLY A 22 -20.48 -9.56 -9.50
CA GLY A 22 -21.59 -10.11 -8.73
C GLY A 22 -21.08 -11.07 -7.66
N LEU A 23 -21.77 -11.12 -6.51
CA LEU A 23 -21.37 -11.96 -5.37
C LEU A 23 -21.28 -13.46 -5.74
N ASP A 24 -22.04 -13.88 -6.74
CA ASP A 24 -22.05 -15.21 -7.33
C ASP A 24 -20.73 -15.57 -8.03
N ARG A 25 -19.95 -14.58 -8.45
CA ARG A 25 -18.65 -14.75 -9.13
C ARG A 25 -17.48 -14.77 -8.15
N VAL A 26 -17.72 -14.44 -6.87
CA VAL A 26 -16.68 -14.30 -5.84
C VAL A 26 -16.72 -15.50 -4.90
N ARG A 27 -15.60 -16.21 -4.78
CA ARG A 27 -15.42 -17.30 -3.80
C ARG A 27 -14.29 -16.95 -2.84
N LEU A 28 -14.51 -17.16 -1.55
CA LEU A 28 -13.49 -17.00 -0.52
C LEU A 28 -13.08 -18.36 0.03
N GLU A 29 -11.79 -18.56 0.21
CA GLU A 29 -11.22 -19.75 0.82
C GLU A 29 -10.30 -19.36 1.96
N ARG A 30 -10.62 -19.83 3.18
CA ARG A 30 -9.72 -19.63 4.33
C ARG A 30 -8.54 -20.58 4.20
N LYS A 31 -7.33 -20.05 4.40
CA LYS A 31 -6.09 -20.83 4.46
C LYS A 31 -5.60 -20.89 5.90
N SER A 32 -5.09 -22.07 6.28
CA SER A 32 -4.31 -22.25 7.50
C SER A 32 -2.86 -22.37 7.09
N LEU A 33 -2.01 -21.46 7.59
CA LEU A 33 -0.59 -21.42 7.29
C LEU A 33 0.22 -21.50 8.59
N ASP A 34 1.27 -22.30 8.56
CA ASP A 34 2.23 -22.38 9.66
C ASP A 34 2.92 -21.03 9.84
N SER A 35 3.33 -20.71 11.06
CA SER A 35 4.09 -19.50 11.35
C SER A 35 5.54 -19.64 10.90
N ILE A 36 6.11 -18.54 10.42
CA ILE A 36 7.54 -18.42 10.11
C ILE A 36 8.21 -17.40 11.04
N ASP A 37 9.50 -17.61 11.30
CA ASP A 37 10.29 -16.85 12.28
C ASP A 37 11.26 -15.83 11.67
N PHE A 38 11.11 -15.52 10.38
CA PHE A 38 11.87 -14.48 9.68
C PHE A 38 10.92 -13.51 8.97
N LEU A 39 11.42 -12.32 8.62
CA LEU A 39 10.70 -11.34 7.82
C LEU A 39 11.52 -11.04 6.57
N SER A 40 10.97 -11.32 5.38
CA SER A 40 11.54 -10.81 4.14
C SER A 40 11.37 -9.29 4.02
N ALA A 41 12.08 -8.65 3.10
CA ALA A 41 11.96 -7.21 2.86
C ALA A 41 10.51 -6.83 2.49
N SER A 42 9.89 -7.61 1.61
CA SER A 42 8.49 -7.47 1.22
C SER A 42 7.54 -7.63 2.40
N ALA A 43 7.77 -8.63 3.25
CA ALA A 43 6.99 -8.82 4.47
C ALA A 43 7.08 -7.61 5.41
N VAL A 44 8.29 -7.07 5.66
CA VAL A 44 8.48 -5.85 6.48
C VAL A 44 7.60 -4.72 5.98
N PHE A 45 7.57 -4.46 4.67
CA PHE A 45 6.77 -3.37 4.12
C PHE A 45 5.26 -3.60 4.30
N PHE A 46 4.75 -4.79 3.95
CA PHE A 46 3.30 -5.05 3.96
C PHE A 46 2.71 -5.27 5.36
N ILE A 47 3.49 -5.74 6.34
CA ILE A 47 3.00 -5.84 7.72
C ILE A 47 3.06 -4.52 8.48
N ALA A 48 3.80 -3.52 7.98
CA ALA A 48 4.12 -2.29 8.71
C ALA A 48 2.88 -1.57 9.24
N GLY A 49 1.82 -1.44 8.44
CA GLY A 49 0.57 -0.84 8.88
C GLY A 49 -0.02 -1.57 10.08
N SER A 50 -0.08 -2.90 10.02
CA SER A 50 -0.59 -3.75 11.11
C SER A 50 0.33 -3.82 12.34
N ALA A 51 1.61 -3.50 12.17
CA ALA A 51 2.61 -3.53 13.24
C ALA A 51 2.76 -2.16 13.95
N ILE A 52 2.62 -1.05 13.22
CA ILE A 52 2.80 0.31 13.72
C ILE A 52 1.49 0.89 14.25
N GLN A 53 0.38 0.68 13.52
CA GLN A 53 -0.91 1.26 13.87
C GLN A 53 -1.57 0.49 15.02
N GLU A 54 -2.37 1.19 15.82
CA GLU A 54 -3.07 0.59 16.97
C GLU A 54 -4.32 -0.20 16.57
N GLU A 55 -4.75 -0.06 15.32
CA GLU A 55 -5.99 -0.61 14.80
C GLU A 55 -5.76 -1.80 13.88
N VAL A 56 -6.78 -2.66 13.77
CA VAL A 56 -6.72 -3.81 12.86
C VAL A 56 -6.76 -3.32 11.41
N MET A 57 -5.68 -3.59 10.68
CA MET A 57 -5.56 -3.26 9.27
C MET A 57 -5.86 -4.49 8.40
N LEU A 58 -6.72 -4.32 7.40
CA LEU A 58 -6.86 -5.28 6.31
C LEU A 58 -5.75 -5.02 5.30
N VAL A 59 -4.95 -6.04 5.01
CA VAL A 59 -3.99 -6.02 3.90
C VAL A 59 -4.56 -6.89 2.78
N ASN A 60 -4.78 -6.31 1.61
CA ASN A 60 -5.20 -7.03 0.41
C ASN A 60 -4.05 -7.04 -0.61
N LEU A 61 -3.61 -8.23 -1.01
CA LEU A 61 -2.52 -8.40 -1.98
C LEU A 61 -2.99 -9.17 -3.19
N LEU A 62 -2.73 -8.65 -4.38
CA LEU A 62 -2.98 -9.35 -5.64
C LEU A 62 -1.97 -10.48 -5.81
N ILE A 63 -2.44 -11.62 -6.33
CA ILE A 63 -1.65 -12.85 -6.46
C ILE A 63 -1.89 -13.53 -7.83
N ARG A 64 -2.09 -12.72 -8.87
CA ARG A 64 -2.50 -13.20 -10.20
C ARG A 64 -1.36 -13.88 -10.93
N LYS A 65 -0.11 -13.52 -10.62
CA LYS A 65 1.09 -14.16 -11.17
C LYS A 65 1.61 -15.26 -10.24
N PRO A 66 2.18 -16.37 -10.76
CA PRO A 66 2.75 -17.41 -9.91
C PRO A 66 3.90 -16.93 -9.01
N SER A 67 4.72 -15.98 -9.50
CA SER A 67 5.85 -15.37 -8.76
C SER A 67 5.37 -14.64 -7.51
N THR A 68 4.42 -13.71 -7.69
CA THR A 68 3.83 -12.89 -6.63
C THR A 68 3.03 -13.75 -5.66
N ARG A 69 2.25 -14.71 -6.17
CA ARG A 69 1.52 -15.69 -5.36
C ARG A 69 2.46 -16.44 -4.41
N LYS A 70 3.58 -16.95 -4.93
CA LYS A 70 4.56 -17.67 -4.12
C LYS A 70 5.10 -16.78 -3.00
N MET A 71 5.61 -15.59 -3.34
CA MET A 71 6.12 -14.62 -2.37
C MET A 71 5.07 -14.29 -1.30
N VAL A 72 3.85 -13.96 -1.70
CA VAL A 72 2.78 -13.59 -0.78
C VAL A 72 2.41 -14.76 0.14
N MET A 73 2.25 -15.97 -0.40
CA MET A 73 1.81 -17.13 0.38
C MET A 73 2.89 -17.75 1.27
N GLU A 74 4.17 -17.63 0.89
CA GLU A 74 5.30 -18.21 1.64
C GLU A 74 5.96 -17.21 2.58
N GLU A 75 5.91 -15.91 2.30
CA GLU A 75 6.69 -14.91 3.06
C GLU A 75 5.83 -13.86 3.78
N ILE A 76 4.61 -13.57 3.31
CA ILE A 76 3.78 -12.50 3.87
C ILE A 76 2.61 -13.07 4.66
N ALA A 77 1.79 -13.90 4.01
CA ALA A 77 0.57 -14.47 4.59
C ALA A 77 0.81 -15.28 5.88
N PRO A 78 1.92 -16.03 6.05
CA PRO A 78 2.23 -16.74 7.30
C PRO A 78 2.33 -15.85 8.54
N HIS A 79 2.44 -14.53 8.38
CA HIS A 79 2.48 -13.59 9.49
C HIS A 79 1.10 -13.22 10.05
N PHE A 80 0.00 -13.65 9.43
CA PHE A 80 -1.36 -13.28 9.79
C PHE A 80 -2.19 -14.48 10.27
N GLU A 81 -3.15 -14.23 11.16
CA GLU A 81 -4.04 -15.28 11.67
C GLU A 81 -5.24 -15.56 10.75
N ASP A 82 -5.81 -14.54 10.11
CA ASP A 82 -6.95 -14.70 9.20
C ASP A 82 -6.50 -14.44 7.76
N VAL A 83 -6.19 -15.53 7.06
CA VAL A 83 -5.78 -15.54 5.65
C VAL A 83 -6.95 -16.05 4.81
N LYS A 84 -7.47 -15.20 3.93
CA LYS A 84 -8.57 -15.55 3.01
C LYS A 84 -8.14 -15.29 1.58
N GLN A 85 -8.03 -16.36 0.80
CA GLN A 85 -7.79 -16.27 -0.62
C GLN A 85 -9.10 -15.98 -1.35
N ILE A 86 -9.07 -15.00 -2.27
CA ILE A 86 -10.22 -14.54 -3.04
C ILE A 86 -10.08 -15.03 -4.47
N TYR A 87 -11.16 -15.62 -4.96
CA TYR A 87 -11.30 -16.03 -6.35
C TYR A 87 -12.40 -15.22 -7.02
N VAL A 88 -12.16 -14.78 -8.26
CA VAL A 88 -13.16 -14.15 -9.13
C VAL A 88 -13.24 -14.98 -10.41
N ASP A 89 -14.43 -15.43 -10.79
CA ASP A 89 -14.63 -16.32 -11.95
C ASP A 89 -13.77 -17.59 -11.91
N GLY A 90 -13.54 -18.12 -10.71
CA GLY A 90 -12.71 -19.29 -10.48
C GLY A 90 -11.20 -19.04 -10.58
N GLN A 91 -10.76 -17.82 -10.91
CA GLN A 91 -9.35 -17.43 -10.96
C GLN A 91 -8.92 -16.83 -9.62
N GLU A 92 -7.67 -17.10 -9.20
CA GLU A 92 -7.07 -16.50 -8.02
C GLU A 92 -6.83 -15.00 -8.28
N GLU A 93 -7.44 -14.14 -7.48
CA GLU A 93 -7.35 -12.69 -7.68
C GLU A 93 -6.46 -12.05 -6.60
N SER A 94 -6.77 -12.32 -5.33
CA SER A 94 -6.08 -11.66 -4.22
C SER A 94 -6.12 -12.51 -2.94
N VAL A 95 -5.39 -12.07 -1.92
CA VAL A 95 -5.47 -12.57 -0.57
C VAL A 95 -5.77 -11.43 0.39
N ASN A 96 -6.74 -11.64 1.27
CA ASN A 96 -7.02 -10.80 2.41
C ASN A 96 -6.29 -11.34 3.63
N LEU A 97 -5.53 -10.46 4.28
CA LEU A 97 -4.72 -10.76 5.45
C LEU A 97 -5.19 -9.85 6.59
N LEU A 98 -5.57 -10.46 7.71
CA LEU A 98 -6.08 -9.79 8.90
C LEU A 98 -5.44 -10.38 10.15
N ASN A 99 -5.36 -9.55 11.20
CA ASN A 99 -4.82 -9.91 12.50
C ASN A 99 -3.36 -10.40 12.43
N LEU A 100 -2.43 -9.45 12.33
CA LEU A 100 -1.00 -9.73 12.38
C LEU A 100 -0.63 -10.46 13.69
N ARG A 101 0.06 -11.60 13.57
CA ARG A 101 0.50 -12.42 14.70
C ARG A 101 1.41 -11.62 15.63
N ASN A 102 1.30 -11.84 16.94
CA ASN A 102 2.14 -11.17 17.94
C ASN A 102 3.63 -11.42 17.71
N ARG A 103 4.00 -12.65 17.34
CA ARG A 103 5.38 -13.01 17.00
C ARG A 103 5.91 -12.16 15.84
N SER A 104 5.12 -11.95 14.79
CA SER A 104 5.47 -11.10 13.65
C SER A 104 5.66 -9.64 14.05
N LYS A 105 4.85 -9.12 14.99
CA LYS A 105 5.04 -7.78 15.57
C LYS A 105 6.38 -7.66 16.29
N GLU A 106 6.76 -8.66 17.09
CA GLU A 106 8.06 -8.68 17.77
C GLU A 106 9.24 -8.71 16.78
N LEU A 107 9.13 -9.55 15.73
CA LEU A 107 10.12 -9.62 14.67
C LEU A 107 10.25 -8.26 13.97
N PHE A 108 9.13 -7.62 13.65
CA PHE A 108 9.10 -6.31 12.99
C PHE A 108 9.83 -5.24 13.83
N LEU A 109 9.55 -5.17 15.13
CA LEU A 109 10.16 -4.18 16.02
C LEU A 109 11.69 -4.33 16.16
N ARG A 110 12.21 -5.54 15.95
CA ARG A 110 13.66 -5.84 16.01
C ARG A 110 14.34 -5.79 14.64
N ASN A 111 13.56 -5.70 13.56
CA ASN A 111 14.06 -5.77 12.19
C ASN A 111 14.87 -4.51 11.82
N GLN A 112 16.01 -4.71 11.17
CA GLN A 112 16.93 -3.64 10.72
C GLN A 112 16.96 -3.49 9.18
N SER A 113 16.00 -4.10 8.48
CA SER A 113 15.90 -4.00 7.02
C SER A 113 15.77 -2.53 6.60
N PRO A 114 16.40 -2.14 5.49
CA PRO A 114 16.19 -0.83 4.87
C PRO A 114 14.71 -0.53 4.57
N MET A 115 13.86 -1.55 4.38
CA MET A 115 12.41 -1.38 4.22
C MET A 115 11.73 -0.74 5.43
N MET A 116 12.34 -0.86 6.61
CA MET A 116 11.83 -0.20 7.82
C MET A 116 11.80 1.31 7.66
N ALA A 117 12.75 1.91 6.94
CA ALA A 117 12.75 3.35 6.69
C ALA A 117 11.60 3.77 5.76
N LEU A 118 11.34 2.98 4.72
CA LEU A 118 10.22 3.19 3.80
C LEU A 118 8.87 3.07 4.52
N ALA A 119 8.72 2.03 5.35
CA ALA A 119 7.53 1.79 6.17
C ALA A 119 7.27 2.92 7.18
N LYS A 120 8.31 3.38 7.90
CA LYS A 120 8.21 4.48 8.87
C LYS A 120 7.95 5.82 8.20
N ASP A 121 8.42 6.02 6.97
CA ASP A 121 8.06 7.21 6.21
C ASP A 121 6.58 7.22 5.83
N LEU A 122 6.00 6.07 5.46
CA LEU A 122 4.55 5.95 5.19
C LEU A 122 3.70 6.11 6.46
N TYR A 123 4.14 5.52 7.58
CA TYR A 123 3.41 5.49 8.84
C TYR A 123 4.15 6.26 9.95
N ARG A 124 4.09 7.60 9.89
CA ARG A 124 4.89 8.48 10.79
C ARG A 124 4.32 8.58 12.20
N VAL A 125 3.01 8.32 12.34
CA VAL A 125 2.31 8.30 13.62
C VAL A 125 1.48 7.02 13.72
N LYS A 126 1.21 6.59 14.96
CA LYS A 126 0.37 5.41 15.26
C LYS A 126 -1.12 5.72 15.29
N ASP A 127 -1.44 7.01 15.41
CA ASP A 127 -2.81 7.46 15.52
C ASP A 127 -3.47 7.53 14.14
N ILE A 128 -4.53 6.74 13.96
CA ILE A 128 -5.38 6.78 12.77
C ILE A 128 -6.70 7.51 13.03
N SER A 129 -6.85 8.23 14.14
CA SER A 129 -8.05 8.98 14.50
C SER A 129 -8.52 9.93 13.40
N MET A 130 -7.60 10.45 12.58
CA MET A 130 -7.92 11.22 11.38
C MET A 130 -9.00 10.53 10.53
N TRP A 131 -8.95 9.19 10.41
CA TRP A 131 -9.91 8.34 9.68
C TRP A 131 -11.29 8.19 10.32
N ARG A 132 -11.40 8.47 11.62
CA ARG A 132 -12.65 8.35 12.38
C ARG A 132 -13.47 9.63 12.42
N HIS A 133 -12.98 10.72 11.82
CA HIS A 133 -13.69 11.98 11.83
C HIS A 133 -14.91 11.93 10.90
N ALA A 134 -16.11 11.99 11.48
CA ALA A 134 -17.40 11.98 10.78
C ALA A 134 -17.73 13.31 10.04
N GLY A 135 -16.75 14.19 9.87
CA GLY A 135 -16.93 15.47 9.18
C GLY A 135 -16.83 15.32 7.66
N ARG A 136 -17.51 16.20 6.93
CA ARG A 136 -17.36 16.31 5.48
C ARG A 136 -15.91 16.71 5.17
N ARG A 137 -15.19 15.85 4.44
CA ARG A 137 -13.85 16.17 3.92
C ARG A 137 -13.98 16.91 2.60
N GLU A 138 -13.11 17.90 2.40
CA GLU A 138 -12.90 18.50 1.09
C GLU A 138 -11.63 17.87 0.52
N LEU A 139 -11.79 17.00 -0.48
CA LEU A 139 -10.68 16.23 -1.03
C LEU A 139 -10.20 16.85 -2.34
N LYS A 140 -8.89 17.09 -2.42
CA LYS A 140 -8.21 17.52 -3.64
C LYS A 140 -7.20 16.45 -4.07
N THR A 141 -7.02 16.29 -5.37
CA THR A 141 -6.06 15.34 -5.91
C THR A 141 -4.93 16.07 -6.62
N TYR A 142 -3.69 15.66 -6.32
CA TYR A 142 -2.48 16.21 -6.90
C TYR A 142 -1.67 15.08 -7.55
N THR A 143 -1.16 15.33 -8.74
CA THR A 143 -0.24 14.43 -9.43
C THR A 143 1.19 14.87 -9.12
N ILE A 144 2.05 13.91 -8.76
CA ILE A 144 3.47 14.16 -8.60
C ILE A 144 4.13 14.28 -9.97
N ILE A 145 5.00 15.27 -10.14
CA ILE A 145 5.91 15.39 -11.29
C ILE A 145 7.20 14.65 -10.94
N PRO A 146 7.43 13.41 -11.42
CA PRO A 146 8.53 12.56 -10.94
C PRO A 146 9.91 13.17 -11.17
N GLU A 147 10.08 13.97 -12.23
CA GLU A 147 11.34 14.63 -12.58
C GLU A 147 11.76 15.69 -11.56
N LYS A 148 10.83 16.15 -10.71
CA LYS A 148 11.07 17.15 -9.66
C LYS A 148 11.46 16.51 -8.32
N LEU A 149 11.44 15.18 -8.22
CA LEU A 149 11.84 14.44 -7.03
C LEU A 149 13.22 13.83 -7.24
N GLN A 150 14.05 13.85 -6.19
CA GLN A 150 15.29 13.07 -6.20
C GLN A 150 14.93 11.59 -6.04
N LYS A 151 15.07 10.79 -7.10
CA LYS A 151 14.78 9.35 -7.04
C LYS A 151 15.55 8.67 -5.91
N ALA A 152 14.89 7.73 -5.22
CA ALA A 152 15.50 6.92 -4.18
C ALA A 152 15.53 5.44 -4.60
N ASN A 153 16.58 4.74 -4.18
CA ASN A 153 16.63 3.28 -4.24
C ASN A 153 16.74 2.76 -2.80
N ILE A 154 15.98 1.71 -2.48
CA ILE A 154 16.07 1.04 -1.20
C ILE A 154 16.78 -0.29 -1.43
N PRO A 155 17.85 -0.61 -0.67
CA PRO A 155 18.44 -1.93 -0.73
C PRO A 155 17.40 -3.00 -0.43
N ASP A 156 17.46 -4.11 -1.17
CA ASP A 156 16.48 -5.22 -1.12
C ASP A 156 15.05 -4.82 -1.54
N GLY A 157 14.89 -3.70 -2.24
CA GLY A 157 13.59 -3.21 -2.75
C GLY A 157 13.10 -3.85 -4.03
N ASP A 158 13.93 -4.66 -4.69
CA ASP A 158 13.62 -5.19 -6.01
C ASP A 158 12.39 -6.11 -6.00
N GLU A 159 12.16 -6.87 -4.93
CA GLU A 159 10.96 -7.69 -4.77
C GLU A 159 9.68 -6.85 -4.67
N LEU A 160 9.69 -5.79 -3.86
CA LEU A 160 8.56 -4.86 -3.75
C LEU A 160 8.32 -4.15 -5.09
N ARG A 161 9.39 -3.74 -5.78
CA ARG A 161 9.29 -3.13 -7.11
C ARG A 161 8.66 -4.11 -8.10
N LEU A 162 9.12 -5.37 -8.11
CA LEU A 162 8.59 -6.43 -8.97
C LEU A 162 7.10 -6.66 -8.69
N LEU A 163 6.73 -6.84 -7.42
CA LEU A 163 5.33 -7.06 -7.03
C LEU A 163 4.44 -5.89 -7.47
N VAL A 164 4.84 -4.64 -7.21
CA VAL A 164 4.04 -3.48 -7.66
C VAL A 164 3.94 -3.43 -9.18
N THR A 165 5.02 -3.70 -9.90
CA THR A 165 5.06 -3.59 -11.37
C THR A 165 4.27 -4.71 -12.04
N GLU A 166 4.38 -5.95 -11.55
CA GLU A 166 3.71 -7.12 -12.13
C GLU A 166 2.22 -7.22 -11.80
N GLU A 167 1.81 -6.72 -10.63
CA GLU A 167 0.43 -6.88 -10.16
C GLU A 167 -0.40 -5.61 -10.25
N TYR A 168 0.18 -4.42 -10.05
CA TYR A 168 -0.61 -3.20 -9.80
C TYR A 168 -0.48 -2.11 -10.87
N LEU A 169 0.42 -2.27 -11.84
CA LEU A 169 0.59 -1.33 -12.95
C LEU A 169 -0.03 -1.83 -14.26
N GLU A 170 -0.98 -2.75 -14.18
CA GLU A 170 -1.84 -3.09 -15.33
C GLU A 170 -2.87 -1.96 -15.57
N PRO A 171 -3.35 -1.76 -16.81
CA PRO A 171 -4.28 -0.68 -17.12
C PRO A 171 -5.54 -0.70 -16.23
N LYS A 172 -5.89 0.46 -15.66
CA LYS A 172 -7.02 0.68 -14.74
C LYS A 172 -6.87 0.06 -13.35
N GLU A 173 -5.71 -0.53 -13.04
CA GLU A 173 -5.38 -0.91 -11.68
C GLU A 173 -4.84 0.28 -10.89
N LEU A 174 -5.00 0.19 -9.57
CA LEU A 174 -4.34 1.11 -8.66
C LEU A 174 -3.95 0.39 -7.38
N LEU A 175 -2.79 0.76 -6.86
CA LEU A 175 -2.37 0.42 -5.51
C LEU A 175 -2.51 1.67 -4.64
N ALA A 176 -3.34 1.57 -3.60
CA ALA A 176 -3.61 2.66 -2.69
C ALA A 176 -2.95 2.41 -1.33
N PHE A 177 -2.32 3.47 -0.79
CA PHE A 177 -1.77 3.49 0.55
C PHE A 177 -2.40 4.61 1.36
N VAL A 178 -2.57 4.33 2.64
CA VAL A 178 -3.18 5.24 3.61
C VAL A 178 -2.07 5.74 4.54
N PRO A 179 -1.37 6.83 4.20
CA PRO A 179 -0.30 7.35 5.05
C PRO A 179 -0.87 7.87 6.37
N THR A 180 0.00 7.93 7.40
CA THR A 180 -0.33 8.59 8.68
C THR A 180 0.72 9.64 9.01
N GLY A 181 0.26 10.79 9.51
CA GLY A 181 1.15 11.90 9.92
C GLY A 181 1.79 12.63 8.73
N TRP A 182 1.17 12.56 7.55
CA TRP A 182 1.62 13.30 6.37
C TRP A 182 0.91 14.64 6.27
N THR A 183 1.67 15.72 6.40
CA THR A 183 1.22 17.08 6.11
C THR A 183 1.48 17.43 4.65
N PHE A 184 0.52 18.07 4.00
CA PHE A 184 0.64 18.56 2.63
C PHE A 184 1.50 19.84 2.59
N ALA A 185 2.81 19.65 2.64
CA ALA A 185 3.83 20.69 2.68
C ALA A 185 4.92 20.44 1.60
N ASP A 186 5.72 21.46 1.25
CA ASP A 186 6.76 21.32 0.21
C ASP A 186 7.81 20.25 0.59
N GLU A 187 8.10 20.11 1.88
CA GLU A 187 9.01 19.13 2.44
C GLU A 187 8.57 17.69 2.16
N LEU A 188 7.29 17.47 1.84
CA LEU A 188 6.79 16.14 1.52
C LEU A 188 7.48 15.54 0.28
N ARG A 189 8.02 16.37 -0.63
CA ARG A 189 8.87 15.89 -1.75
C ARG A 189 10.10 15.09 -1.30
N ASN A 190 10.52 15.26 -0.05
CA ASN A 190 11.65 14.54 0.54
C ASN A 190 11.24 13.17 1.13
N SER A 191 9.95 12.84 1.14
CA SER A 191 9.43 11.53 1.54
C SER A 191 10.17 10.42 0.82
N LEU A 192 10.74 9.49 1.58
CA LEU A 192 11.40 8.32 1.04
C LEU A 192 10.44 7.46 0.21
N PHE A 193 9.19 7.35 0.67
CA PHE A 193 8.11 6.67 -0.02
C PHE A 193 7.84 7.27 -1.41
N LEU A 194 7.60 8.57 -1.48
CA LEU A 194 7.33 9.24 -2.77
C LEU A 194 8.53 9.12 -3.71
N ARG A 195 9.74 9.38 -3.21
CA ARG A 195 10.98 9.30 -3.99
C ARG A 195 11.26 7.89 -4.51
N TYR A 196 10.90 6.86 -3.76
CA TYR A 196 11.08 5.47 -4.16
C TYR A 196 10.08 5.06 -5.22
N PHE A 197 8.77 5.25 -4.98
CA PHE A 197 7.75 4.82 -5.93
C PHE A 197 7.76 5.66 -7.21
N SER A 198 7.97 6.98 -7.14
CA SER A 198 8.13 7.82 -8.34
C SER A 198 9.37 7.50 -9.17
N ALA A 199 10.28 6.62 -8.70
CA ALA A 199 11.42 6.18 -9.51
C ALA A 199 11.02 5.21 -10.63
N PHE A 200 9.93 4.45 -10.47
CA PHE A 200 9.50 3.39 -11.40
C PHE A 200 7.98 3.32 -11.65
N VAL A 201 7.15 3.94 -10.81
CA VAL A 201 5.71 4.06 -11.02
C VAL A 201 5.45 5.25 -11.95
N PRO A 202 4.74 5.07 -13.08
CA PRO A 202 4.49 6.15 -14.02
C PRO A 202 3.69 7.32 -13.45
N ARG A 203 2.68 7.03 -12.63
CA ARG A 203 1.79 8.05 -12.05
C ARG A 203 1.58 7.82 -10.56
N VAL A 204 1.94 8.83 -9.77
CA VAL A 204 1.72 8.85 -8.32
C VAL A 204 0.82 10.04 -7.97
N TYR A 205 -0.27 9.75 -7.28
CA TYR A 205 -1.26 10.75 -6.87
C TYR A 205 -1.31 10.89 -5.36
N LEU A 206 -1.48 12.12 -4.88
CA LEU A 206 -1.80 12.46 -3.50
C LEU A 206 -3.25 12.91 -3.44
N VAL A 207 -4.04 12.30 -2.55
CA VAL A 207 -5.34 12.82 -2.15
C VAL A 207 -5.17 13.54 -0.82
N VAL A 208 -5.58 14.81 -0.78
CA VAL A 208 -5.36 15.72 0.33
C VAL A 208 -6.70 16.17 0.87
N ASP A 209 -6.87 16.10 2.19
CA ASP A 209 -7.95 16.82 2.88
C ASP A 209 -7.53 18.29 3.03
N SER A 210 -8.13 19.16 2.22
CA SER A 210 -7.77 20.58 2.18
C SER A 210 -8.15 21.33 3.46
N ASN A 211 -9.12 20.82 4.23
CA ASN A 211 -9.51 21.43 5.50
C ASN A 211 -8.44 21.21 6.59
N ARG A 212 -7.68 20.13 6.49
CA ARG A 212 -6.69 19.72 7.49
C ARG A 212 -5.25 19.83 7.00
N ASN A 213 -5.06 20.05 5.71
CA ASN A 213 -3.77 20.01 5.04
C ASN A 213 -3.04 18.66 5.25
N GLU A 214 -3.80 17.57 5.23
CA GLU A 214 -3.32 16.21 5.47
C GLU A 214 -3.40 15.39 4.18
N VAL A 215 -2.35 14.61 3.90
CA VAL A 215 -2.44 13.58 2.85
C VAL A 215 -3.18 12.39 3.42
N VAL A 216 -4.28 12.02 2.78
CA VAL A 216 -5.15 10.94 3.23
C VAL A 216 -4.96 9.69 2.37
N LEU A 217 -4.59 9.82 1.10
CA LEU A 217 -4.37 8.68 0.21
C LEU A 217 -3.16 8.95 -0.68
N VAL A 218 -2.38 7.91 -0.93
CA VAL A 218 -1.42 7.86 -2.03
C VAL A 218 -1.86 6.77 -2.98
N GLU A 219 -1.97 7.08 -4.27
CA GLU A 219 -2.33 6.10 -5.30
C GLU A 219 -1.19 5.95 -6.31
N LEU A 220 -0.89 4.70 -6.64
CA LEU A 220 0.09 4.31 -7.65
C LEU A 220 -0.66 3.68 -8.82
N THR A 221 -0.36 4.11 -10.04
CA THR A 221 -0.96 3.55 -11.26
C THR A 221 -0.04 3.71 -12.48
N SER A 222 -0.36 2.98 -13.54
CA SER A 222 0.31 3.00 -14.84
C SER A 222 0.14 4.31 -15.62
#